data_AF-A0A7S2TM04-F1
#
_entry.id   AF-A0A7S2TM04-F1
#
_cell.length_a   1.000
_cell.length_b   1.000
_cell.length_c   1.000
_cell.angle_alpha   90.00
_cell.angle_beta   90.00
_cell.angle_gamma   90.00
#
_symmetry.space_group_name_H-M   'P 1'
#
loop_
_entity.id
_entity.type
_entity.pdbx_description
1 polymer ?
#
loop_
_entity_poly.entity_id
_entity_poly.type
_entity_poly.pdbx_seq_one_letter_code
_entity_poly.pdbx_strand_id
1 'polypeptide(L)'
;CNIMTYRFVSSETEVKHVVEQAHRTDAMIVYTVVDGKVKETLETEATARNVSLVDLYGPLISKFEEAFGTKIRGKPGRKQVVDQSYMEVMDCIEYTRQMDDGVNPSRWKEADLIIVGPS
;
A
#
# COMPACT_ATOMS: atom_id res chain seq x y z
N CYS A 1 22.32 -1.72 1.66
CA CYS A 1 21.13 -2.59 1.77
C CYS A 1 20.47 -2.59 0.40
N ASN A 2 20.38 -3.73 -0.29
CA ASN A 2 19.74 -3.83 -1.60
C ASN A 2 18.25 -4.11 -1.41
N ILE A 3 17.37 -3.29 -1.98
CA ILE A 3 15.91 -3.44 -1.84
C ILE A 3 15.33 -3.63 -3.24
N MET A 4 14.61 -4.74 -3.43
CA MET A 4 13.85 -5.01 -4.64
C MET A 4 12.36 -4.98 -4.31
N THR A 5 11.56 -4.30 -5.12
CA THR A 5 10.13 -4.15 -4.89
C THR A 5 9.34 -4.83 -5.99
N TYR A 6 8.44 -5.73 -5.59
CA TYR A 6 7.47 -6.37 -6.47
C TYR A 6 6.08 -5.83 -6.15
N ARG A 7 5.40 -5.26 -7.15
CA ARG A 7 4.06 -4.67 -7.00
C ARG A 7 3.03 -5.57 -7.67
N PHE A 8 1.83 -5.61 -7.09
CA PHE A 8 0.68 -6.32 -7.65
C PHE A 8 0.88 -7.83 -7.87
N VAL A 9 1.76 -8.46 -7.07
CA VAL A 9 1.95 -9.92 -7.04
C VAL A 9 0.61 -10.58 -6.68
N SER A 10 0.02 -11.27 -7.65
CA SER A 10 -1.34 -11.80 -7.53
C SER A 10 -1.50 -13.21 -8.07
N SER A 11 -0.46 -13.77 -8.69
CA SER A 11 -0.44 -15.13 -9.21
C SER A 11 0.59 -16.01 -8.51
N GLU A 12 0.34 -17.31 -8.46
CA GLU A 12 1.28 -18.31 -7.94
C GLU A 12 2.61 -18.29 -8.69
N THR A 13 2.58 -18.06 -10.01
CA THR A 13 3.77 -17.99 -10.86
C THR A 13 4.68 -16.83 -10.46
N GLU A 14 4.11 -15.64 -10.21
CA GLU A 14 4.86 -14.49 -9.72
C GLU A 14 5.45 -14.75 -8.34
N VAL A 15 4.67 -15.33 -7.42
CA VAL A 15 5.15 -15.72 -6.09
C VAL A 15 6.36 -16.64 -6.19
N LYS A 16 6.28 -17.70 -6.98
CA LYS A 16 7.39 -18.65 -7.17
C LYS A 16 8.63 -17.94 -7.72
N HIS A 17 8.45 -17.02 -8.66
CA HIS A 17 9.56 -16.23 -9.19
C HIS A 17 10.21 -15.35 -8.12
N VAL A 18 9.43 -14.64 -7.32
CA VAL A 18 9.93 -13.77 -6.24
C VAL A 18 10.68 -14.58 -5.19
N VAL A 19 10.13 -15.71 -4.75
CA VAL A 19 10.78 -16.59 -3.77
C VAL A 19 12.08 -17.17 -4.32
N GLU A 20 12.10 -17.58 -5.60
CA GLU A 20 13.32 -18.07 -6.25
C GLU A 20 14.42 -17.01 -6.29
N GLN A 21 14.07 -15.76 -6.62
CA GLN A 21 15.04 -14.65 -6.58
C GLN A 21 15.55 -14.40 -5.16
N ALA A 22 14.67 -14.42 -4.16
CA ALA A 22 15.06 -14.24 -2.76
C ALA A 22 15.99 -15.35 -2.29
N HIS A 23 15.70 -16.61 -2.61
CA HIS A 23 16.56 -17.76 -2.30
C HIS A 23 17.95 -17.61 -2.92
N ARG A 24 18.02 -17.30 -4.22
CA ARG A 24 19.30 -17.13 -4.94
C ARG A 24 20.17 -16.00 -4.40
N THR A 25 19.57 -15.02 -3.74
CA THR A 25 20.26 -13.82 -3.25
C THR A 25 20.39 -13.80 -1.72
N ASP A 26 20.01 -14.89 -1.04
CA ASP A 26 19.96 -14.98 0.43
C ASP A 26 19.21 -13.80 1.07
N ALA A 27 18.06 -13.45 0.47
CA ALA A 27 17.26 -12.31 0.86
C ALA A 27 16.03 -12.71 1.69
N MET A 28 15.63 -11.81 2.58
CA MET A 28 14.35 -11.88 3.30
C MET A 28 13.25 -11.20 2.48
N ILE A 29 12.04 -11.75 2.51
CA ILE A 29 10.85 -11.15 1.89
C ILE A 29 9.99 -10.51 2.97
N VAL A 30 9.74 -9.21 2.82
CA VAL A 30 8.73 -8.47 3.59
C VAL A 30 7.53 -8.25 2.68
N TYR A 31 6.32 -8.60 3.11
CA TYR A 31 5.15 -8.60 2.25
C TYR A 31 3.87 -8.07 2.91
N THR A 32 2.90 -7.69 2.06
CA THR A 32 1.60 -7.11 2.45
C THR A 32 0.44 -7.80 1.69
N VAL A 33 0.61 -9.08 1.37
CA VAL A 33 -0.34 -9.88 0.58
C VAL A 33 -1.53 -10.24 1.46
N VAL A 34 -2.73 -9.86 1.02
CA VAL A 34 -3.99 -10.13 1.74
C VAL A 34 -4.85 -11.22 1.09
N ASP A 35 -4.56 -11.59 -0.17
CA ASP A 35 -5.21 -12.71 -0.81
C ASP A 35 -4.73 -14.02 -0.18
N GLY A 36 -5.66 -14.79 0.39
CA GLY A 36 -5.34 -16.00 1.13
C GLY A 36 -4.61 -17.04 0.29
N LYS A 37 -4.97 -17.20 -0.99
CA LYS A 37 -4.37 -18.21 -1.87
C LYS A 37 -2.93 -17.82 -2.25
N VAL A 38 -2.71 -16.55 -2.57
CA VAL A 38 -1.38 -16.02 -2.89
C VAL A 38 -0.48 -16.08 -1.66
N LYS A 39 -1.00 -15.73 -0.48
CA LYS A 39 -0.28 -15.79 0.79
C LYS A 39 0.13 -17.22 1.14
N GLU A 40 -0.79 -18.18 1.07
CA GLU A 40 -0.49 -19.60 1.35
C GLU A 40 0.60 -20.14 0.41
N THR A 41 0.53 -19.76 -0.87
CA THR A 41 1.57 -20.12 -1.85
C THR A 41 2.92 -19.53 -1.48
N LEU A 42 2.95 -18.25 -1.06
CA LEU A 42 4.18 -17.56 -0.66
C LEU A 42 4.82 -18.22 0.56
N GLU A 43 4.02 -18.50 1.60
CA GLU A 43 4.49 -19.15 2.82
C GLU A 43 5.02 -20.56 2.55
N THR A 44 4.32 -21.33 1.71
CA THR A 44 4.73 -22.69 1.34
C THR A 44 6.04 -22.70 0.56
N GLU A 45 6.14 -21.89 -0.51
CA GLU A 45 7.32 -21.86 -1.38
C GLU A 45 8.55 -21.32 -0.66
N ALA A 46 8.37 -20.31 0.21
CA ALA A 46 9.45 -19.75 1.01
C ALA A 46 9.97 -20.73 2.06
N THR A 47 9.06 -21.43 2.76
CA THR A 47 9.43 -22.48 3.71
C THR A 47 10.22 -23.60 3.01
N ALA A 48 9.77 -24.03 1.84
CA ALA A 48 10.45 -25.07 1.06
C ALA A 48 11.87 -24.69 0.62
N ARG A 49 12.16 -23.39 0.46
CA ARG A 49 13.48 -22.85 0.05
C ARG A 49 14.26 -22.21 1.19
N ASN A 50 13.77 -22.33 2.43
CA ASN A 50 14.38 -21.72 3.61
C ASN A 50 14.57 -20.19 3.48
N VAL A 51 13.59 -19.51 2.86
CA VAL A 51 13.57 -18.06 2.70
C VAL A 51 12.83 -17.43 3.88
N SER A 52 13.44 -16.43 4.52
CA SER A 52 12.82 -15.70 5.63
C SER A 52 11.65 -14.83 5.14
N LEU A 53 10.53 -14.89 5.84
CA LEU A 53 9.32 -14.12 5.56
C LEU A 53 8.93 -13.21 6.73
N VAL A 54 8.46 -12.01 6.40
CA VAL A 54 7.83 -11.08 7.35
C VAL A 54 6.50 -10.59 6.77
N ASP A 55 5.40 -11.01 7.40
CA ASP A 55 4.07 -10.47 7.12
C ASP A 55 3.86 -9.16 7.89
N LEU A 56 3.86 -8.05 7.17
CA LEU A 56 3.80 -6.72 7.78
C LEU A 56 2.40 -6.38 8.30
N TYR A 57 1.35 -6.88 7.65
CA TYR A 57 -0.03 -6.50 7.98
C TYR A 57 -0.83 -7.61 8.64
N GLY A 58 -0.50 -8.88 8.44
CA GLY A 58 -1.24 -10.02 9.01
C GLY A 58 -1.51 -9.87 10.51
N PRO A 59 -0.50 -9.65 11.36
CA PRO A 59 -0.70 -9.49 12.80
C PRO A 59 -1.65 -8.34 13.15
N LEU A 60 -1.54 -7.21 12.45
CA LEU A 60 -2.39 -6.04 12.67
C LEU A 60 -3.83 -6.30 12.22
N ILE A 61 -4.00 -6.90 11.05
CA ILE A 61 -5.30 -7.30 10.49
C ILE A 61 -6.00 -8.26 11.46
N SER A 62 -5.31 -9.29 11.95
CA SER A 62 -5.89 -10.22 12.93
C SER A 62 -6.34 -9.51 14.20
N LYS A 63 -5.59 -8.52 14.70
CA LYS A 63 -6.00 -7.71 15.87
C LYS A 63 -7.24 -6.87 15.59
N PHE A 64 -7.40 -6.35 14.38
CA PHE A 64 -8.63 -5.67 14.00
C PHE A 64 -9.82 -6.62 13.91
N GLU A 65 -9.64 -7.81 13.33
CA GLU A 65 -10.71 -8.82 13.28
C GLU A 65 -11.18 -9.21 14.68
N GLU A 66 -10.26 -9.39 15.62
CA GLU A 66 -10.55 -9.63 17.03
C GLU A 66 -11.32 -8.46 17.67
N ALA A 67 -10.86 -7.22 17.45
CA ALA A 67 -11.45 -6.03 18.07
C ALA A 67 -12.85 -5.71 17.54
N PHE A 68 -13.12 -5.94 16.25
CA PHE A 68 -14.38 -5.59 15.60
C PHE A 68 -15.31 -6.80 15.37
N GLY A 69 -14.89 -8.02 15.77
CA GLY A 69 -15.68 -9.25 15.59
C GLY A 69 -16.03 -9.57 14.14
N THR A 70 -15.29 -9.01 13.19
CA THR A 70 -15.61 -9.05 11.75
C THR A 70 -14.40 -9.52 10.98
N LYS A 71 -14.57 -10.55 10.13
CA LYS A 71 -13.50 -10.98 9.22
C LYS A 71 -13.29 -9.97 8.10
N ILE A 72 -12.05 -9.56 7.90
CA ILE A 72 -11.65 -8.69 6.81
C ILE A 72 -11.65 -9.53 5.53
N ARG A 73 -12.33 -9.04 4.49
CA ARG A 73 -12.28 -9.68 3.17
C ARG A 73 -10.88 -9.46 2.62
N GLY A 74 -10.08 -10.52 2.52
CA GLY A 74 -8.75 -10.57 1.91
C GLY A 74 -8.75 -10.34 0.39
N LYS A 75 -9.50 -9.34 -0.09
CA LYS A 75 -9.55 -8.96 -1.50
C LYS A 75 -8.50 -7.88 -1.74
N PRO A 76 -7.41 -8.18 -2.46
CA PRO A 76 -6.43 -7.18 -2.83
C PRO A 76 -7.11 -6.13 -3.73
N GLY A 77 -6.72 -4.86 -3.56
CA GLY A 77 -7.10 -3.80 -4.47
C GLY A 77 -8.62 -3.64 -4.65
N ARG A 78 -9.38 -3.55 -3.55
CA ARG A 78 -10.72 -2.95 -3.65
C ARG A 78 -10.50 -1.60 -4.34
N LYS A 79 -10.94 -1.48 -5.59
CA LYS A 79 -10.93 -0.21 -6.33
C LYS A 79 -11.43 0.82 -5.34
N GLN A 80 -10.60 1.84 -5.05
CA GLN A 80 -11.04 2.99 -4.30
C GLN A 80 -12.36 3.38 -4.96
N VAL A 81 -13.47 3.15 -4.25
CA VAL A 81 -14.70 3.80 -4.64
C VAL A 81 -14.32 5.26 -4.56
N VAL A 82 -14.46 5.98 -5.68
CA VAL A 82 -14.32 7.43 -5.67
C VAL A 82 -15.42 7.90 -4.73
N ASP A 83 -15.05 8.03 -3.48
CA ASP A 83 -15.92 8.45 -2.40
C ASP A 83 -15.66 9.93 -2.13
N GLN A 84 -16.51 10.51 -1.30
CA GLN A 84 -16.46 11.93 -1.02
C GLN A 84 -15.08 12.37 -0.51
N SER A 85 -14.43 11.53 0.32
CA SER A 85 -13.12 11.86 0.88
C SER A 85 -12.03 11.92 -0.19
N TYR A 86 -12.07 11.03 -1.19
CA TYR A 86 -11.14 11.09 -2.32
C TYR A 86 -11.36 12.33 -3.19
N MET A 87 -12.63 12.70 -3.42
CA MET A 87 -12.98 13.91 -4.18
C MET A 87 -12.49 15.17 -3.46
N GLU A 88 -12.65 15.23 -2.14
CA GLU A 88 -12.12 16.34 -1.32
C GLU A 88 -10.59 16.45 -1.45
N VAL A 89 -9.86 15.32 -1.45
CA VAL A 89 -8.40 15.35 -1.69
C VAL A 89 -8.07 15.89 -3.09
N MET A 90 -8.81 15.48 -4.13
CA MET A 90 -8.60 15.99 -5.50
C MET A 90 -8.88 17.49 -5.60
N ASP A 91 -9.95 17.97 -4.98
CA ASP A 91 -10.30 19.39 -4.96
C ASP A 91 -9.23 20.22 -4.25
N CYS A 92 -8.71 19.73 -3.11
CA CYS A 92 -7.59 20.37 -2.41
C CYS A 92 -6.31 20.44 -3.26
N ILE A 93 -6.00 19.37 -4.01
CA ILE A 93 -4.85 19.34 -4.92
C ILE A 93 -5.01 20.36 -6.04
N GLU A 94 -6.18 20.39 -6.69
CA GLU A 94 -6.44 21.35 -7.77
C GLU A 94 -6.46 22.80 -7.27
N TYR A 95 -7.06 23.06 -6.11
CA TYR A 95 -7.00 24.37 -5.47
C TYR A 95 -5.56 24.82 -5.25
N THR A 96 -4.73 23.96 -4.65
CA THR A 96 -3.32 24.26 -4.38
C THR A 96 -2.55 24.54 -5.68
N ARG A 97 -2.75 23.73 -6.72
CA ARG A 97 -2.11 23.91 -8.04
C ARG A 97 -2.52 25.23 -8.70
N GLN A 98 -3.80 25.60 -8.65
CA GLN A 98 -4.30 26.84 -9.24
C GLN A 98 -3.77 28.11 -8.52
N MET A 99 -3.43 27.99 -7.23
CA MET A 99 -2.90 29.09 -6.44
C MET A 99 -1.39 29.31 -6.67
N ASP A 100 -0.67 28.30 -7.12
CA ASP A 100 0.77 28.38 -7.47
C ASP A 100 0.99 29.28 -8.71
N ASP A 101 0.05 29.26 -9.67
CA ASP A 101 0.13 30.06 -10.91
C ASP A 101 -0.24 31.56 -10.70
N GLY A 102 -0.65 31.96 -9.49
CA GLY A 102 -0.98 33.36 -9.15
C GLY A 102 -2.19 33.96 -9.88
N VAL A 103 -2.95 33.14 -10.62
CA VAL A 103 -4.02 33.55 -11.54
C VAL A 103 -5.20 34.22 -10.81
N ASN A 104 -5.48 33.85 -9.56
CA ASN A 104 -6.53 34.49 -8.78
C ASN A 104 -6.12 34.68 -7.30
N PRO A 105 -5.34 35.73 -6.99
CA PRO A 105 -4.84 35.96 -5.64
C PRO A 105 -5.96 36.06 -4.61
N SER A 106 -7.13 36.60 -4.99
CA SER A 106 -8.24 36.85 -4.05
C SER A 106 -8.83 35.60 -3.40
N ARG A 107 -8.59 34.42 -3.99
CA ARG A 107 -9.08 33.14 -3.49
C ARG A 107 -8.36 32.66 -2.24
N TRP A 108 -7.30 33.34 -1.76
CA TRP A 108 -6.57 32.92 -0.54
C TRP A 108 -7.48 32.82 0.69
N LYS A 109 -8.62 33.52 0.68
CA LYS A 109 -9.65 33.48 1.73
C LYS A 109 -10.43 32.17 1.78
N GLU A 110 -10.39 31.39 0.70
CA GLU A 110 -11.01 30.07 0.60
C GLU A 110 -10.07 28.96 1.12
N ALA A 111 -8.82 29.28 1.48
CA ALA A 111 -7.86 28.29 1.92
C ALA A 111 -8.15 27.79 3.33
N ASP A 112 -8.14 26.47 3.51
CA ASP A 112 -8.22 25.85 4.84
C ASP A 112 -6.94 26.08 5.67
N LEU A 113 -5.79 26.20 4.98
CA LEU A 113 -4.47 26.41 5.58
C LEU A 113 -3.63 27.35 4.71
N ILE A 114 -2.95 28.31 5.35
CA ILE A 114 -1.99 29.20 4.69
C ILE A 114 -0.63 28.98 5.34
N ILE A 115 0.38 28.65 4.52
CA ILE A 115 1.77 28.50 4.96
C ILE A 115 2.55 29.75 4.51
N VAL A 116 3.15 30.47 5.46
CA VAL A 116 3.95 31.68 5.20
C VAL A 116 5.33 31.48 5.82
N GLY A 117 6.39 31.77 5.07
CA GLY A 117 7.77 31.67 5.56
C GLY A 117 8.74 32.46 4.68
N PRO A 118 9.94 32.77 5.21
CA PRO A 118 11.01 33.33 4.38
C PRO A 118 11.44 32.29 3.33
N SER A 119 11.79 32.78 2.14
CA SER A 119 12.41 31.97 1.07
C SER A 119 13.86 31.62 1.40
#